data_AF-A0A7C3T9Y7-F1
#
_entry.id   AF-A0A7C3T9Y7-F1
#
_cell.length_a   1.000
_cell.length_b   1.000
_cell.length_c   1.000
_cell.angle_alpha   90.00
_cell.angle_beta   90.00
_cell.angle_gamma   90.00
#
_symmetry.space_group_name_H-M   'P 1'
#
loop_
_entity.id
_entity.type
_entity.pdbx_description
1 polymer ?
#
loop_
_entity_poly.entity_id
_entity_poly.type
_entity_poly.pdbx_seq_one_letter_code
_entity_poly.pdbx_strand_id
1 'polypeptide(L)'
;TQRAIRAHIGRGEVFLRLGLPDTAWAEYKAVLRLESAEPYYRRIALFELACCEYQNERWAQSAAAFDTFLADVPGTTLTEKDAQWKQARPDYARLLTVNPERANALCGLELVPEAACWKGKALFKAGRVSDAKAIADDLTTRFPDMRLGYEVRALQAACNAAIGEGE
;
A
#
# COMPACT_ATOMS: atom_id res chain seq x y z
N THR A 1 22.73 -3.93 10.81
CA THR A 1 21.26 -3.93 10.89
C THR A 1 20.57 -3.50 9.59
N GLN A 2 20.97 -2.38 8.97
CA GLN A 2 20.37 -1.94 7.68
C GLN A 2 20.54 -2.94 6.52
N ARG A 3 21.68 -3.62 6.40
CA ARG A 3 21.88 -4.70 5.41
C ARG A 3 20.90 -5.86 5.58
N ALA A 4 20.61 -6.24 6.83
CA ALA A 4 19.64 -7.31 7.13
C ALA A 4 18.22 -6.89 6.75
N ILE A 5 17.82 -5.65 7.08
CA ILE A 5 16.53 -5.07 6.67
C ILE A 5 16.37 -5.15 5.14
N ARG A 6 17.35 -4.65 4.39
CA ARG A 6 17.32 -4.67 2.92
C ARG A 6 17.26 -6.10 2.37
N ALA A 7 17.97 -7.04 2.99
CA ALA A 7 17.93 -8.45 2.60
C ALA A 7 16.53 -9.07 2.81
N HIS A 8 15.91 -8.82 3.96
CA HIS A 8 14.54 -9.29 4.24
C HIS A 8 13.52 -8.70 3.25
N ILE A 9 13.56 -7.37 3.01
CA ILE A 9 12.70 -6.73 2.00
C ILE A 9 12.90 -7.38 0.63
N GLY A 10 14.16 -7.49 0.17
CA GLY A 10 14.45 -8.05 -1.15
C GLY A 10 14.03 -9.51 -1.30
N ARG A 11 14.18 -10.35 -0.25
CA ARG A 11 13.67 -11.74 -0.28
C ARG A 11 12.15 -11.78 -0.31
N GLY A 12 11.49 -10.95 0.50
CA GLY A 12 10.03 -10.84 0.49
C GLY A 12 9.48 -10.52 -0.91
N GLU A 13 10.10 -9.54 -1.60
CA GLU A 13 9.71 -9.16 -2.96
C GLU A 13 9.87 -10.32 -3.95
N VAL A 14 10.99 -11.06 -3.85
CA VAL A 14 11.23 -12.24 -4.69
C VAL A 14 10.17 -13.32 -4.43
N PHE A 15 9.84 -13.59 -3.17
CA PHE A 15 8.82 -14.59 -2.83
C PHE A 15 7.42 -14.19 -3.30
N LEU A 16 7.04 -12.91 -3.22
CA LEU A 16 5.79 -12.43 -3.80
C LEU A 16 5.73 -12.65 -5.31
N ARG A 17 6.80 -12.36 -6.04
CA ARG A 17 6.87 -12.59 -7.50
C ARG A 17 6.79 -14.07 -7.88
N LEU A 18 7.21 -14.96 -6.98
CA LEU A 18 7.10 -16.41 -7.14
C LEU A 18 5.73 -16.95 -6.72
N GLY A 19 4.80 -16.11 -6.26
CA GLY A 19 3.48 -16.55 -5.79
C GLY A 19 3.55 -17.29 -4.45
N LEU A 20 4.54 -16.96 -3.60
CA LEU A 20 4.72 -17.55 -2.26
C LEU A 20 4.42 -16.51 -1.16
N PRO A 21 3.18 -16.03 -1.04
CA PRO A 21 2.82 -14.91 -0.14
C PRO A 21 3.05 -15.22 1.34
N ASP A 22 2.84 -16.45 1.82
CA ASP A 22 3.13 -16.82 3.21
C ASP A 22 4.64 -16.76 3.53
N THR A 23 5.49 -17.12 2.57
CA THR A 23 6.95 -17.03 2.75
C THR A 23 7.42 -15.58 2.72
N ALA A 24 6.87 -14.78 1.80
CA ALA A 24 7.12 -13.34 1.75
C ALA A 24 6.69 -12.64 3.05
N TRP A 25 5.51 -12.99 3.56
CA TRP A 25 4.99 -12.46 4.81
C TRP A 25 5.96 -12.67 5.98
N ALA A 26 6.57 -13.86 6.08
CA ALA A 26 7.55 -14.15 7.13
C ALA A 26 8.78 -13.24 7.05
N GLU A 27 9.25 -12.93 5.84
CA GLU A 27 10.37 -12.01 5.60
C GLU A 27 10.03 -10.57 5.99
N TYR A 28 8.86 -10.06 5.59
CA TYR A 28 8.44 -8.71 5.97
C TYR A 28 8.18 -8.58 7.47
N LYS A 29 7.63 -9.61 8.11
CA LYS A 29 7.48 -9.63 9.57
C LYS A 29 8.83 -9.61 10.29
N ALA A 30 9.86 -10.21 9.72
CA ALA A 30 11.21 -10.13 10.27
C ALA A 30 11.74 -8.68 10.26
N VAL A 31 11.44 -7.88 9.23
CA VAL A 31 11.78 -6.44 9.21
C VAL A 31 11.16 -5.70 10.39
N LEU A 32 9.88 -5.95 10.68
CA LEU A 32 9.18 -5.27 11.79
C LEU A 32 9.69 -5.66 13.18
N ARG A 33 10.41 -6.77 13.30
CA ARG A 33 11.06 -7.20 14.56
C ARG A 33 12.42 -6.56 14.78
N LEU A 34 13.02 -5.95 13.75
CA LEU A 34 14.31 -5.29 13.87
C LEU A 34 14.11 -3.89 14.47
N GLU A 35 14.54 -3.70 15.72
CA GLU A 35 14.33 -2.44 16.47
C GLU A 35 14.89 -1.20 15.77
N SER A 36 15.95 -1.35 14.95
CA SER A 36 16.56 -0.26 14.20
C SER A 36 15.94 -0.07 12.80
N ALA A 37 14.74 -0.59 12.54
CA ALA A 37 14.08 -0.39 11.27
C ALA A 37 13.76 1.10 11.10
N GLU A 38 14.47 1.74 10.16
CA GLU A 38 14.15 3.11 9.76
C GLU A 38 12.66 3.18 9.35
N PRO A 39 11.95 4.28 9.69
CA PRO A 39 10.51 4.40 9.41
C PRO A 39 10.13 4.06 7.97
N TYR A 40 11.00 4.38 7.02
CA TYR A 40 10.84 4.02 5.62
C TYR A 40 10.72 2.51 5.39
N TYR A 41 11.69 1.71 5.86
CA TYR A 41 11.66 0.25 5.66
C TYR A 41 10.55 -0.42 6.45
N ARG A 42 10.23 0.11 7.64
CA ARG A 42 9.08 -0.35 8.43
C ARG A 42 7.78 -0.23 7.62
N ARG A 43 7.56 0.91 6.99
CA ARG A 43 6.35 1.18 6.18
C ARG A 43 6.30 0.35 4.90
N ILE A 44 7.42 0.12 4.22
CA ILE A 44 7.45 -0.85 3.10
C ILE A 44 7.01 -2.22 3.61
N ALA A 45 7.58 -2.70 4.73
CA ALA A 45 7.19 -3.99 5.28
C ALA A 45 5.70 -4.06 5.67
N LEU A 46 5.13 -2.98 6.23
CA LEU A 46 3.70 -2.91 6.54
C LEU A 46 2.82 -3.00 5.28
N PHE A 47 3.16 -2.24 4.23
CA PHE A 47 2.45 -2.27 2.96
C PHE A 47 2.48 -3.67 2.35
N GLU A 48 3.68 -4.26 2.26
CA GLU A 48 3.86 -5.56 1.62
C GLU A 48 3.23 -6.70 2.42
N LEU A 49 3.20 -6.62 3.77
CA LEU A 49 2.42 -7.55 4.58
C LEU A 49 0.93 -7.51 4.24
N ALA A 50 0.36 -6.32 4.04
CA ALA A 50 -1.04 -6.17 3.65
C ALA A 50 -1.31 -6.78 2.26
N CYS A 51 -0.36 -6.64 1.33
CA CYS A 51 -0.38 -7.31 0.02
C CYS A 51 -0.28 -8.85 0.15
N CYS A 52 0.56 -9.37 1.05
CA CYS A 52 0.64 -10.81 1.31
C CYS A 52 -0.70 -11.36 1.81
N GLU A 53 -1.35 -10.67 2.77
CA GLU A 53 -2.67 -11.07 3.26
C GLU A 53 -3.73 -11.01 2.15
N TYR A 54 -3.64 -10.02 1.26
CA TYR A 54 -4.52 -9.94 0.09
C TYR A 54 -4.35 -11.14 -0.83
N GLN A 55 -3.11 -11.50 -1.20
CA GLN A 55 -2.84 -12.65 -2.07
C GLN A 55 -3.24 -13.99 -1.45
N ASN A 56 -3.24 -14.08 -0.12
CA ASN A 56 -3.70 -15.23 0.64
C ASN A 56 -5.22 -15.27 0.86
N GLU A 57 -5.98 -14.37 0.23
CA GLU A 57 -7.43 -14.26 0.36
C GLU A 57 -7.93 -13.96 1.78
N ARG A 58 -7.04 -13.43 2.63
CA ARG A 58 -7.35 -13.02 4.01
C ARG A 58 -7.82 -11.58 4.01
N TRP A 59 -8.97 -11.34 3.40
CA TRP A 59 -9.46 -10.00 3.04
C TRP A 59 -9.58 -9.04 4.23
N ALA A 60 -10.12 -9.51 5.35
CA ALA A 60 -10.28 -8.70 6.56
C ALA A 60 -8.92 -8.33 7.17
N GLN A 61 -7.99 -9.29 7.23
CA GLN A 61 -6.63 -9.09 7.72
C GLN A 61 -5.85 -8.13 6.81
N SER A 62 -6.02 -8.27 5.49
CA SER A 62 -5.42 -7.35 4.51
C SER A 62 -5.90 -5.92 4.71
N ALA A 63 -7.21 -5.70 4.85
CA ALA A 63 -7.76 -4.37 5.11
C ALA A 63 -7.19 -3.75 6.41
N ALA A 64 -7.12 -4.54 7.49
CA ALA A 64 -6.55 -4.10 8.77
C ALA A 64 -5.03 -3.81 8.68
N ALA A 65 -4.29 -4.59 7.90
CA ALA A 65 -2.88 -4.35 7.66
C ALA A 65 -2.65 -3.06 6.85
N PHE A 66 -3.48 -2.78 5.84
CA PHE A 66 -3.44 -1.49 5.13
C PHE A 66 -3.81 -0.32 6.04
N ASP A 67 -4.74 -0.49 6.96
CA ASP A 67 -5.02 0.53 7.99
C ASP A 67 -3.80 0.83 8.85
N THR A 68 -3.07 -0.21 9.26
CA THR A 68 -1.83 -0.04 10.03
C THR A 68 -0.78 0.73 9.24
N PHE A 69 -0.61 0.41 7.95
CA PHE A 69 0.28 1.17 7.06
C PHE A 69 -0.15 2.64 6.95
N LEU A 70 -1.42 2.90 6.63
CA LEU A 70 -1.95 4.26 6.45
C LEU A 70 -1.90 5.09 7.74
N ALA A 71 -1.96 4.45 8.91
CA ALA A 71 -1.80 5.11 10.20
C ALA A 71 -0.34 5.45 10.54
N ASP A 72 0.63 4.66 10.08
CA ASP A 72 2.07 4.88 10.32
C ASP A 72 2.66 5.98 9.41
N VAL A 73 1.99 6.30 8.30
CA VAL A 73 2.37 7.41 7.42
C VAL A 73 1.89 8.76 8.00
N PRO A 74 2.79 9.74 8.19
CA PRO A 74 2.49 11.03 8.82
C PRO A 74 1.69 11.95 7.87
N GLY A 75 0.84 12.79 8.44
CA GLY A 75 -0.11 13.64 7.71
C GLY A 75 -1.54 13.42 8.19
N THR A 76 -2.39 14.43 8.06
CA THR A 76 -3.80 14.36 8.50
C THR A 76 -4.74 13.91 7.37
N THR A 77 -4.32 14.09 6.13
CA THR A 77 -5.07 13.71 4.93
C THR A 77 -4.28 12.76 4.04
N LEU A 78 -4.98 12.02 3.17
CA LEU A 78 -4.34 11.07 2.25
C LEU A 78 -3.31 11.76 1.32
N THR A 79 -3.60 12.99 0.87
CA THR A 79 -2.72 13.80 0.04
C THR A 79 -1.45 14.23 0.77
N GLU A 80 -1.56 14.68 2.03
CA GLU A 80 -0.40 15.01 2.87
C GLU A 80 0.48 13.79 3.13
N LYS A 81 -0.16 12.64 3.41
CA LYS A 81 0.52 11.36 3.64
C LYS A 81 1.36 10.93 2.44
N ASP A 82 0.82 11.04 1.23
CA ASP A 82 1.56 10.76 -0.01
C ASP A 82 2.80 11.66 -0.16
N ALA A 83 2.64 12.97 0.06
CA ALA A 83 3.74 13.93 -0.06
C ALA A 83 4.88 13.66 0.95
N GLN A 84 4.53 13.32 2.19
CA GLN A 84 5.53 13.06 3.24
C GLN A 84 6.23 11.71 3.06
N TRP A 85 5.53 10.70 2.53
CA TRP A 85 6.15 9.42 2.20
C TRP A 85 7.32 9.59 1.21
N LYS A 86 7.20 10.48 0.22
CA LYS A 86 8.26 10.78 -0.75
C LYS A 86 9.54 11.28 -0.06
N GLN A 87 9.40 12.08 0.99
CA GLN A 87 10.52 12.65 1.74
C GLN A 87 11.20 11.63 2.67
N ALA A 88 10.51 10.54 3.03
CA ALA A 88 11.02 9.56 3.99
C ALA A 88 12.08 8.60 3.42
N ARG A 89 12.29 8.55 2.10
CA ARG A 89 13.25 7.62 1.49
C ARG A 89 14.70 8.07 1.76
N PRO A 90 15.56 7.20 2.35
CA PRO A 90 16.91 7.59 2.79
C PRO A 90 17.81 8.15 1.68
N ASP A 91 17.64 7.66 0.46
CA ASP A 91 18.41 8.08 -0.72
C ASP A 91 17.67 9.12 -1.59
N TYR A 92 16.49 9.60 -1.19
CA TYR A 92 15.65 10.43 -2.06
C TYR A 92 16.31 11.75 -2.43
N ALA A 93 16.88 12.46 -1.46
CA ALA A 93 17.59 13.72 -1.72
C ALA A 93 18.73 13.53 -2.74
N ARG A 94 19.51 12.45 -2.58
CA ARG A 94 20.59 12.09 -3.51
C ARG A 94 20.04 11.69 -4.89
N LEU A 95 18.98 10.88 -4.93
CA LEU A 95 18.38 10.41 -6.17
C LEU A 95 17.75 11.56 -6.95
N LEU A 96 17.10 12.51 -6.25
CA LEU A 96 16.51 13.71 -6.85
C LEU A 96 17.56 14.58 -7.53
N THR A 97 18.76 14.67 -6.95
CA THR A 97 19.89 15.39 -7.57
C THR A 97 20.49 14.63 -8.75
N VAL A 98 20.74 13.33 -8.60
CA VAL A 98 21.52 12.55 -9.58
C VAL A 98 20.66 12.09 -10.77
N ASN A 99 19.37 11.84 -10.54
CA ASN A 99 18.44 11.37 -11.56
C ASN A 99 17.00 11.73 -11.15
N PRO A 100 16.57 13.00 -11.33
CA PRO A 100 15.26 13.47 -10.88
C PRO A 100 14.11 12.73 -11.55
N GLU A 101 14.23 12.35 -12.83
CA GLU A 101 13.22 11.55 -13.52
C GLU A 101 13.08 10.18 -12.86
N ARG A 102 14.19 9.51 -12.53
CA ARG A 102 14.17 8.24 -11.80
C ARG A 102 13.79 8.42 -10.33
N ALA A 103 14.07 9.56 -9.72
CA ALA A 103 13.62 9.88 -8.37
C ALA A 103 12.10 10.03 -8.33
N ASN A 104 11.53 10.66 -9.35
CA ASN A 104 10.10 10.80 -9.54
C ASN A 104 9.46 9.48 -10.01
N ALA A 105 10.12 8.68 -10.86
CA ALA A 105 9.58 7.39 -11.31
C ALA A 105 9.74 6.26 -10.26
N LEU A 106 10.75 6.32 -9.39
CA LEU A 106 10.99 5.37 -8.29
C LEU A 106 10.56 5.90 -6.92
N CYS A 107 10.09 7.15 -6.81
CA CYS A 107 9.17 7.42 -5.72
C CYS A 107 7.93 6.62 -6.10
N GLY A 108 7.55 5.62 -5.30
CA GLY A 108 6.30 4.91 -5.52
C GLY A 108 5.19 5.93 -5.33
N LEU A 109 4.88 6.68 -6.40
CA LEU A 109 4.21 7.98 -6.39
C LEU A 109 2.74 7.88 -5.98
N GLU A 110 2.33 6.70 -5.57
CA GLU A 110 0.96 6.37 -5.26
C GLU A 110 0.90 5.37 -4.12
N LEU A 111 1.98 5.04 -3.38
CA LEU A 111 1.90 3.93 -2.41
C LEU A 111 0.79 4.14 -1.37
N VAL A 112 0.53 5.40 -1.00
CA VAL A 112 -0.56 5.79 -0.10
C VAL A 112 -1.93 5.67 -0.79
N PRO A 113 -2.21 6.31 -1.94
CA PRO A 113 -3.42 6.06 -2.73
C PRO A 113 -3.64 4.58 -3.14
N GLU A 114 -2.57 3.86 -3.44
CA GLU A 114 -2.51 2.46 -3.82
C GLU A 114 -2.88 1.57 -2.64
N ALA A 115 -2.29 1.81 -1.46
CA ALA A 115 -2.69 1.14 -0.22
C ALA A 115 -4.17 1.35 0.07
N ALA A 116 -4.67 2.58 -0.11
CA ALA A 116 -6.09 2.86 0.04
C ALA A 116 -6.93 2.11 -1.02
N CYS A 117 -6.50 2.07 -2.28
CA CYS A 117 -7.20 1.32 -3.34
C CYS A 117 -7.25 -0.19 -3.00
N TRP A 118 -6.13 -0.78 -2.62
CA TRP A 118 -6.05 -2.19 -2.22
C TRP A 118 -6.87 -2.49 -0.97
N LYS A 119 -6.87 -1.59 0.02
CA LYS A 119 -7.79 -1.67 1.17
C LYS A 119 -9.25 -1.68 0.71
N GLY A 120 -9.63 -0.80 -0.21
CA GLY A 120 -10.98 -0.76 -0.78
C GLY A 120 -11.35 -2.08 -1.46
N LYS A 121 -10.45 -2.64 -2.28
CA LYS A 121 -10.64 -3.97 -2.91
C LYS A 121 -10.77 -5.08 -1.85
N ALA A 122 -9.95 -5.06 -0.81
CA ALA A 122 -10.00 -6.04 0.28
C ALA A 122 -11.32 -5.95 1.06
N LEU A 123 -11.79 -4.74 1.38
CA LEU A 123 -13.09 -4.51 2.02
C LEU A 123 -14.25 -5.02 1.16
N PHE A 124 -14.23 -4.75 -0.14
CA PHE A 124 -15.23 -5.25 -1.07
C PHE A 124 -15.28 -6.79 -1.06
N LYS A 125 -14.12 -7.45 -1.17
CA LYS A 125 -13.99 -8.91 -1.10
C LYS A 125 -14.41 -9.49 0.27
N ALA A 126 -14.29 -8.71 1.34
CA ALA A 126 -14.77 -9.07 2.66
C ALA A 126 -16.29 -8.82 2.88
N GLY A 127 -17.02 -8.39 1.84
CA GLY A 127 -18.45 -8.07 1.93
C GLY A 127 -18.75 -6.71 2.57
N ARG A 128 -17.73 -5.90 2.88
CA ARG A 128 -17.88 -4.55 3.46
C ARG A 128 -18.02 -3.51 2.34
N VAL A 129 -19.08 -3.65 1.54
CA VAL A 129 -19.28 -2.89 0.29
C VAL A 129 -19.38 -1.39 0.53
N SER A 130 -20.10 -0.94 1.56
CA SER A 130 -20.24 0.48 1.88
C SER A 130 -18.90 1.16 2.21
N ASP A 131 -18.05 0.48 2.98
CA ASP A 131 -16.72 0.99 3.34
C ASP A 131 -15.79 1.03 2.11
N ALA A 132 -15.85 0.00 1.26
CA ALA A 132 -15.10 -0.04 0.01
C ALA A 132 -15.50 1.10 -0.93
N LYS A 133 -16.81 1.39 -1.03
CA LYS A 133 -17.33 2.51 -1.82
C LYS A 133 -16.82 3.85 -1.30
N ALA A 134 -16.89 4.08 0.01
CA ALA A 134 -16.42 5.33 0.61
C ALA A 134 -14.94 5.60 0.27
N ILE A 135 -14.09 4.57 0.29
CA ILE A 135 -12.69 4.68 -0.13
C ILE A 135 -12.57 5.00 -1.62
N ALA A 136 -13.32 4.32 -2.49
CA ALA A 136 -13.26 4.54 -3.93
C ALA A 136 -13.72 5.96 -4.32
N ASP A 137 -14.76 6.46 -3.65
CA ASP A 137 -15.27 7.82 -3.82
C ASP A 137 -14.20 8.85 -3.38
N ASP A 138 -13.60 8.68 -2.20
CA ASP A 138 -12.54 9.56 -1.68
C ASP A 138 -11.32 9.61 -2.62
N LEU A 139 -10.89 8.45 -3.12
CA LEU A 139 -9.77 8.34 -4.06
C LEU A 139 -10.05 9.02 -5.40
N THR A 140 -11.27 8.86 -5.95
CA THR A 140 -11.65 9.50 -7.21
C THR A 140 -11.71 11.02 -7.07
N THR A 141 -12.17 11.52 -5.92
CA THR A 141 -12.22 12.96 -5.64
C THR A 141 -10.83 13.56 -5.43
N ARG A 142 -9.94 12.90 -4.68
CA ARG A 142 -8.64 13.48 -4.29
C ARG A 142 -7.51 13.20 -5.28
N PHE A 143 -7.62 12.13 -6.06
CA PHE A 143 -6.58 11.67 -6.98
C PHE A 143 -7.18 11.33 -8.36
N PRO A 144 -7.82 12.30 -9.04
CA PRO A 144 -8.51 12.04 -10.30
C PRO A 144 -7.56 11.53 -11.41
N ASP A 145 -6.30 11.97 -11.36
CA ASP A 145 -5.27 11.68 -12.37
C ASP A 145 -4.29 10.58 -11.94
N MET A 146 -4.55 9.85 -10.85
CA MET A 146 -3.69 8.73 -10.48
C MET A 146 -3.72 7.65 -11.56
N ARG A 147 -2.59 6.98 -11.77
CA ARG A 147 -2.43 5.82 -12.65
C ARG A 147 -3.43 4.71 -12.31
N LEU A 148 -3.80 4.56 -11.04
CA LEU A 148 -4.81 3.61 -10.57
C LEU A 148 -6.26 4.08 -10.81
N GLY A 149 -6.48 5.19 -11.52
CA GLY A 149 -7.81 5.76 -11.73
C GLY A 149 -8.79 4.81 -12.42
N TYR A 150 -8.30 3.95 -13.33
CA TYR A 150 -9.11 2.89 -13.92
C TYR A 150 -9.59 1.88 -12.86
N GLU A 151 -8.69 1.44 -11.99
CA GLU A 151 -8.97 0.42 -10.98
C GLU A 151 -9.91 0.92 -9.89
N VAL A 152 -9.76 2.20 -9.49
CA VAL A 152 -10.66 2.82 -8.52
C VAL A 152 -12.05 3.03 -9.09
N ARG A 153 -12.17 3.43 -10.36
CA ARG A 153 -13.48 3.49 -11.04
C ARG A 153 -14.11 2.11 -11.19
N ALA A 154 -13.32 1.08 -11.48
CA ALA A 154 -13.81 -0.31 -11.51
C ALA A 154 -14.31 -0.77 -10.13
N LEU A 155 -13.58 -0.45 -9.06
CA LEU A 155 -14.01 -0.72 -7.69
C LEU A 155 -15.32 0.03 -7.36
N GLN A 156 -15.41 1.31 -7.71
CA GLN A 156 -16.60 2.13 -7.48
C GLN A 156 -17.83 1.55 -8.21
N ALA A 157 -17.67 1.15 -9.48
CA ALA A 157 -18.72 0.53 -10.27
C ALA A 157 -19.16 -0.81 -9.65
N ALA A 158 -18.22 -1.65 -9.22
CA ALA A 158 -18.51 -2.92 -8.56
C ALA A 158 -19.29 -2.71 -7.25
N CYS A 159 -18.91 -1.71 -6.43
CA CYS A 159 -19.65 -1.36 -5.23
C CYS A 159 -21.07 -0.88 -5.53
N ASN A 160 -21.25 -0.02 -6.54
CA ASN A 160 -22.58 0.48 -6.92
C ASN A 160 -23.50 -0.66 -7.39
N ALA A 161 -22.98 -1.60 -8.19
CA ALA A 161 -23.75 -2.76 -8.63
C ALA A 161 -24.18 -3.65 -7.44
N ALA A 162 -23.26 -3.96 -6.52
CA ALA A 162 -23.55 -4.79 -5.36
C ALA A 162 -24.57 -4.14 -4.39
N ILE A 163 -24.66 -2.82 -4.35
CA ILE A 163 -25.67 -2.10 -3.55
C ILE A 163 -27.04 -2.10 -4.27
N GLY A 164 -27.06 -1.88 -5.59
CA GLY A 164 -28.31 -1.81 -6.37
C GLY A 164 -29.03 -3.15 -6.55
N GLU A 165 -28.34 -4.29 -6.38
CA GLU A 165 -28.98 -5.62 -6.38
C GLU A 165 -29.72 -5.95 -5.06
N GLY A 166 -29.61 -5.09 -4.04
CA GLY A 166 -30.26 -5.26 -2.74
C GLY A 166 -31.56 -4.48 -2.54
N GLU A 167 -31.99 -3.67 -3.53
CA GLU A 167 -33.25 -2.90 -3.53
C GLU A 167 -34.34 -3.61 -4.36
#